data_AF-A0A932V1A1-F1
#
_entry.id   AF-A0A932V1A1-F1
#
_cell.length_a   1.000
_cell.length_b   1.000
_cell.length_c   1.000
_cell.angle_alpha   90.00
_cell.angle_beta   90.00
_cell.angle_gamma   90.00
#
_symmetry.space_group_name_H-M   'P 1'
#
loop_
_entity.id
_entity.type
_entity.pdbx_description
1 polymer ?
#
loop_
_entity_poly.entity_id
_entity_poly.type
_entity_poly.pdbx_seq_one_letter_code
_entity_poly.pdbx_strand_id
1 'polypeptide(L)'
;MTLAARVAGFAGVGFILFGAGLLAMLHQRLGLGYAKDLAALSALQERLPTTLFAAGMISVTVVGGMGLFLSLCWTHAVSGPLVRVRRYLQELATNQPIEEVRFRKTDQLHRLADAFEHLIAARSRRRAAWDTSLERAERLLQDCEHWSARHPDDPSGLRQPLRDLHDVYEQMHQLFQGDASGYDR
;
A
#
# COMPACT_ATOMS: atom_id res chain seq x y z
N MET A 1 -14.29 14.00 0.52
CA MET A 1 -13.52 14.79 -0.47
C MET A 1 -12.24 15.24 0.21
N THR A 2 -11.09 14.78 -0.26
CA THR A 2 -9.77 15.08 0.34
C THR A 2 -9.47 16.58 0.22
N LEU A 3 -8.78 17.16 1.21
CA LEU A 3 -8.36 18.56 1.21
C LEU A 3 -7.67 18.96 -0.12
N ALA A 4 -6.90 18.02 -0.69
CA ALA A 4 -6.27 18.13 -1.99
C ALA A 4 -7.26 18.39 -3.15
N ALA A 5 -8.43 17.74 -3.16
CA ALA A 5 -9.45 17.95 -4.19
C ALA A 5 -10.07 19.35 -4.11
N ARG A 6 -10.20 19.91 -2.90
CA ARG A 6 -10.69 21.29 -2.71
C ARG A 6 -9.64 22.30 -3.17
N VAL A 7 -8.37 22.10 -2.82
CA VAL A 7 -7.26 22.98 -3.23
C VAL A 7 -7.05 22.94 -4.75
N ALA A 8 -7.08 21.75 -5.36
CA ALA A 8 -7.01 21.59 -6.82
C ALA A 8 -8.19 22.28 -7.53
N GLY A 9 -9.40 22.15 -6.97
CA GLY A 9 -10.59 22.85 -7.49
C GLY A 9 -10.45 24.37 -7.46
N PHE A 10 -10.01 24.94 -6.33
CA PHE A 10 -9.81 26.39 -6.20
C PHE A 10 -8.76 26.93 -7.17
N ALA A 11 -7.64 26.22 -7.35
CA ALA A 11 -6.62 26.66 -8.29
C ALA A 11 -7.06 26.51 -9.75
N GLY A 12 -7.82 25.46 -10.09
CA GLY A 12 -8.41 25.32 -11.43
C GLY A 12 -9.35 26.46 -11.76
N VAL A 13 -10.20 26.85 -10.81
CA VAL A 13 -11.07 28.04 -10.96
C VAL A 13 -10.23 29.32 -11.10
N GLY A 14 -9.16 29.47 -10.32
CA GLY A 14 -8.24 30.60 -10.44
C GLY A 14 -7.57 30.68 -11.81
N PHE A 15 -7.14 29.55 -12.38
CA PHE A 15 -6.54 29.49 -13.71
C PHE A 15 -7.53 29.88 -14.81
N ILE A 16 -8.78 29.40 -14.72
CA ILE A 16 -9.84 29.75 -15.68
C ILE A 16 -10.16 31.24 -15.60
N LEU A 17 -10.30 31.80 -14.40
CA LEU A 17 -10.57 33.23 -14.21
C LEU A 17 -9.42 34.11 -14.71
N PHE A 18 -8.18 33.70 -14.47
CA PHE A 18 -7.00 34.41 -14.98
C PHE A 18 -6.93 34.36 -16.51
N GLY A 19 -7.14 33.19 -17.12
CA GLY A 19 -7.20 33.03 -18.57
C GLY A 19 -8.33 33.85 -19.21
N ALA A 20 -9.51 33.89 -18.58
CA ALA A 20 -10.63 34.71 -19.02
C ALA A 20 -10.32 36.21 -18.94
N GLY A 21 -9.63 36.67 -17.87
CA GLY A 21 -9.18 38.05 -17.72
C GLY A 21 -8.18 38.47 -18.81
N LEU A 22 -7.22 37.59 -19.13
CA LEU A 22 -6.27 37.79 -20.22
C LEU A 22 -6.97 37.91 -21.58
N LEU A 23 -7.93 37.00 -21.85
CA LEU A 23 -8.74 37.06 -23.07
C LEU A 23 -9.55 38.36 -23.17
N ALA A 24 -10.17 38.80 -22.07
CA ALA A 24 -10.91 40.06 -22.04
C ALA A 24 -10.01 41.27 -22.26
N MET A 25 -8.79 41.25 -21.72
CA MET A 25 -7.81 42.32 -21.92
C MET A 25 -7.32 42.37 -23.38
N LEU A 26 -7.13 41.20 -24.00
CA LEU A 26 -6.74 41.08 -25.42
C LEU A 26 -7.88 41.45 -26.38
N HIS A 27 -9.14 41.31 -25.94
CA HIS A 27 -10.34 41.64 -26.72
C HIS A 27 -10.73 43.13 -26.65
N GLN A 28 -9.90 44.01 -26.09
CA GLN A 28 -10.15 45.46 -26.16
C GLN A 28 -10.21 45.90 -27.63
N ARG A 29 -11.38 46.40 -28.03
CA ARG A 29 -11.75 46.76 -29.41
C ARG A 29 -10.69 47.63 -30.10
N LEU A 30 -10.04 47.10 -31.12
CA LEU A 30 -9.40 47.90 -32.17
C LEU A 30 -10.51 48.64 -32.93
N GLY A 31 -10.56 49.97 -32.81
CA GLY A 31 -11.75 50.72 -33.16
C GLY A 31 -11.45 52.14 -33.65
N LEU A 32 -11.49 52.27 -34.98
CA LEU A 32 -11.91 53.43 -35.79
C LEU A 32 -10.84 54.45 -36.25
N GLY A 33 -9.56 54.08 -36.35
CA GLY A 33 -8.62 54.90 -37.13
C GLY A 33 -7.26 54.26 -37.34
N TYR A 34 -6.83 54.14 -38.61
CA TYR A 34 -5.55 53.52 -39.02
C TYR A 34 -4.33 53.99 -38.22
N ALA A 35 -4.25 55.29 -37.88
CA ALA A 35 -3.15 55.85 -37.08
C ALA A 35 -3.24 55.47 -35.59
N LYS A 36 -4.46 55.37 -35.03
CA LYS A 36 -4.68 54.88 -33.66
C LYS A 36 -4.46 53.38 -33.57
N ASP A 37 -4.80 52.64 -34.62
CA ASP A 37 -4.56 51.19 -34.70
C ASP A 37 -3.07 50.89 -34.87
N LEU A 38 -2.30 51.69 -35.62
CA LEU A 38 -0.84 51.55 -35.70
C LEU A 38 -0.15 51.85 -34.36
N ALA A 39 -0.57 52.92 -33.67
CA ALA A 39 -0.05 53.27 -32.35
C ALA A 39 -0.46 52.25 -31.27
N ALA A 40 -1.66 51.68 -31.39
CA ALA A 40 -2.12 50.60 -30.52
C ALA A 40 -1.35 49.30 -30.80
N LEU A 41 -1.06 48.97 -32.06
CA LEU A 41 -0.26 47.80 -32.43
C LEU A 41 1.17 47.91 -31.91
N SER A 42 1.82 49.07 -32.04
CA SER A 42 3.20 49.25 -31.55
C SER A 42 3.26 49.16 -30.02
N ALA A 43 2.29 49.76 -29.32
CA ALA A 43 2.18 49.67 -27.86
C ALA A 43 1.87 48.23 -27.38
N LEU A 44 1.06 47.48 -28.14
CA LEU A 44 0.80 46.06 -27.88
C LEU A 44 2.03 45.21 -28.13
N GLN A 45 2.78 45.46 -29.21
CA GLN A 45 4.00 44.73 -29.55
C GLN A 45 5.10 44.93 -28.51
N GLU A 46 5.20 46.12 -27.92
CA GLU A 46 6.15 46.42 -26.85
C GLU A 46 5.76 45.77 -25.51
N ARG A 47 4.45 45.65 -25.23
CA ARG A 47 3.94 45.04 -23.99
C ARG A 47 3.65 43.54 -24.07
N LEU A 48 3.54 42.97 -25.25
CA LEU A 48 3.33 41.54 -25.48
C LEU A 48 4.41 40.64 -24.85
N PRO A 49 5.72 40.88 -25.07
CA PRO A 49 6.74 40.00 -24.52
C PRO A 49 6.78 40.03 -22.99
N THR A 50 6.59 41.21 -22.38
CA THR A 50 6.56 41.34 -20.91
C THR A 50 5.30 40.73 -20.30
N THR A 51 4.14 40.90 -20.92
CA THR A 51 2.88 40.28 -20.46
C THR A 51 2.89 38.77 -20.60
N LEU A 52 3.38 38.23 -21.74
CA LEU A 52 3.53 36.78 -21.94
C LEU A 52 4.55 36.18 -20.98
N PHE A 53 5.69 36.86 -20.75
CA PHE A 53 6.68 36.40 -19.80
C PHE A 53 6.12 36.37 -18.36
N ALA A 54 5.42 37.43 -17.94
CA ALA A 54 4.78 37.48 -16.63
C ALA A 54 3.71 36.40 -16.47
N ALA A 55 2.84 36.21 -17.47
CA ALA A 55 1.83 35.15 -17.47
C ALA A 55 2.47 33.76 -17.42
N GLY A 56 3.55 33.55 -18.19
CA GLY A 56 4.34 32.32 -18.18
C GLY A 56 4.91 32.02 -16.80
N MET A 57 5.58 32.99 -16.18
CA MET A 57 6.16 32.83 -14.83
C MET A 57 5.10 32.52 -13.78
N ILE A 58 3.95 33.20 -13.82
CA ILE A 58 2.83 32.93 -12.93
C ILE A 58 2.32 31.51 -13.15
N SER A 59 2.13 31.10 -14.40
CA SER A 59 1.62 29.76 -14.73
C SER A 59 2.56 28.65 -14.23
N VAL A 60 3.87 28.78 -14.46
CA VAL A 60 4.88 27.82 -14.00
C VAL A 60 4.91 27.75 -12.48
N THR A 61 4.82 28.90 -11.80
CA THR A 61 4.84 28.95 -10.33
C THR A 61 3.59 28.29 -9.74
N VAL A 62 2.40 28.58 -10.29
CA VAL A 62 1.14 28.01 -9.82
C VAL A 62 1.07 26.52 -10.10
N VAL A 63 1.35 26.09 -11.34
CA VAL A 63 1.31 24.68 -11.74
C VAL A 63 2.38 23.87 -11.04
N GLY A 64 3.61 24.39 -10.99
CA GLY A 64 4.74 23.75 -10.30
C GLY A 64 4.51 23.64 -8.80
N GLY A 65 4.07 24.73 -8.15
CA GLY A 65 3.74 24.73 -6.73
C GLY A 65 2.61 23.76 -6.39
N MET A 66 1.58 23.70 -7.23
CA MET A 66 0.49 22.73 -7.10
C MET A 66 1.01 21.29 -7.22
N GLY A 67 1.84 21.00 -8.24
CA GLY A 67 2.43 19.67 -8.43
C GLY A 67 3.26 19.23 -7.23
N LEU A 68 4.08 20.12 -6.68
CA LEU A 68 4.86 19.86 -5.47
C LEU A 68 3.96 19.59 -4.27
N PHE A 69 2.92 20.39 -4.07
CA PHE A 69 1.98 20.22 -2.97
C PHE A 69 1.22 18.89 -3.04
N LEU A 70 0.71 18.53 -4.23
CA LEU A 70 0.06 17.23 -4.46
C LEU A 70 1.03 16.07 -4.21
N SER A 71 2.27 16.17 -4.67
CA SER A 71 3.31 15.16 -4.44
C SER A 71 3.61 14.96 -2.96
N LEU A 72 3.73 16.06 -2.19
CA LEU A 72 3.90 16.02 -0.74
C LEU A 72 2.71 15.37 -0.04
N CYS A 73 1.48 15.77 -0.38
CA CYS A 73 0.28 15.16 0.18
C CYS A 73 0.20 13.66 -0.12
N TRP A 74 0.52 13.25 -1.35
CA TRP A 74 0.52 11.85 -1.76
C TRP A 74 1.57 11.04 -0.99
N THR A 75 2.79 11.57 -0.93
CA THR A 75 3.90 10.95 -0.19
C THR A 75 3.53 10.76 1.28
N HIS A 76 2.93 11.76 1.91
CA HIS A 76 2.50 11.66 3.30
C HIS A 76 1.35 10.65 3.51
N ALA A 77 0.43 10.54 2.55
CA ALA A 77 -0.66 9.57 2.60
C ALA A 77 -0.18 8.12 2.46
N VAL A 78 0.93 7.89 1.76
CA VAL A 78 1.51 6.55 1.53
C VAL A 78 2.52 6.14 2.62
N SER A 79 3.34 7.07 3.09
CA SER A 79 4.43 6.78 4.04
C SER A 79 3.94 6.29 5.39
N GLY A 80 2.86 6.85 5.93
CA GLY A 80 2.29 6.42 7.21
C GLY A 80 1.89 4.93 7.26
N PRO A 81 1.07 4.44 6.32
CA PRO A 81 0.77 3.02 6.21
C PRO A 81 2.01 2.15 5.96
N LEU A 82 2.98 2.61 5.16
CA LEU A 82 4.21 1.85 4.86
C LEU A 82 5.07 1.61 6.10
N VAL A 83 5.19 2.60 6.98
CA VAL A 83 5.88 2.45 8.27
C VAL A 83 5.20 1.40 9.15
N ARG A 84 3.86 1.36 9.15
CA ARG A 84 3.09 0.33 9.88
C ARG A 84 3.32 -1.06 9.31
N VAL A 85 3.28 -1.21 7.98
CA VAL A 85 3.62 -2.49 7.30
C VAL A 85 5.01 -2.96 7.70
N ARG A 86 6.00 -2.07 7.67
CA ARG A 86 7.36 -2.40 8.10
C ARG A 86 7.40 -2.91 9.54
N ARG A 87 6.67 -2.26 10.46
CA ARG A 87 6.60 -2.70 11.86
C ARG A 87 5.97 -4.10 11.96
N TYR A 88 4.87 -4.35 11.26
CA TYR A 88 4.23 -5.67 11.25
C TYR A 88 5.13 -6.75 10.64
N LEU A 89 5.91 -6.44 9.60
CA LEU A 89 6.91 -7.37 9.05
C LEU A 89 8.01 -7.68 10.06
N GLN A 90 8.44 -6.70 10.87
CA GLN A 90 9.41 -6.92 11.93
C GLN A 90 8.83 -7.78 13.05
N GLU A 91 7.60 -7.52 13.49
CA GLU A 91 6.88 -8.35 14.47
C GLU A 91 6.72 -9.80 13.95
N LEU A 92 6.41 -9.95 12.66
CA LEU A 92 6.32 -11.26 11.99
C LEU A 92 7.66 -11.99 11.97
N ALA A 93 8.75 -11.28 11.72
CA ALA A 93 10.12 -11.83 11.71
C ALA A 93 10.58 -12.25 13.11
N THR A 94 10.15 -11.55 14.16
CA THR A 94 10.51 -11.85 15.55
C THR A 94 9.54 -12.84 16.22
N ASN A 95 8.61 -13.43 15.46
CA ASN A 95 7.62 -14.40 15.95
C ASN A 95 6.69 -13.84 17.05
N GLN A 96 6.54 -12.51 17.12
CA GLN A 96 5.63 -11.87 18.06
C GLN A 96 4.17 -12.01 17.60
N PRO A 97 3.21 -12.12 18.54
CA PRO A 97 1.80 -12.14 18.20
C PRO A 97 1.39 -10.78 17.61
N ILE A 98 0.79 -10.80 16.42
CA ILE A 98 0.26 -9.60 15.76
C ILE A 98 -1.25 -9.54 16.06
N GLU A 99 -1.68 -8.59 16.91
CA GLU A 99 -3.06 -8.54 17.40
C GLU A 99 -4.09 -8.14 16.33
N GLU A 100 -3.76 -7.22 15.42
CA GLU A 100 -4.60 -6.91 14.25
C GLU A 100 -3.89 -5.93 13.30
N VAL A 101 -3.97 -6.17 11.99
CA VAL A 101 -3.48 -5.23 10.97
C VAL A 101 -4.65 -4.38 10.49
N ARG A 102 -4.84 -3.22 11.12
CA ARG A 102 -5.86 -2.26 10.72
C ARG A 102 -5.24 -1.00 10.14
N PHE A 103 -5.45 -0.78 8.84
CA PHE A 103 -5.25 0.54 8.23
C PHE A 103 -6.49 1.41 8.39
N ARG A 104 -6.30 2.73 8.37
CA ARG A 104 -7.41 3.68 8.47
C ARG A 104 -8.17 3.65 7.15
N LYS A 105 -9.50 3.87 7.19
CA LYS A 105 -10.37 3.97 6.00
C LYS A 105 -9.91 5.01 4.96
N THR A 106 -9.08 5.95 5.37
CA THR A 106 -8.52 7.02 4.51
C THR A 106 -7.17 6.67 3.89
N ASP A 107 -6.56 5.55 4.26
CA ASP A 107 -5.23 5.15 3.78
C ASP A 107 -5.34 4.67 2.32
N GLN A 108 -4.36 4.94 1.46
CA GLN A 108 -4.44 4.54 0.05
C GLN A 108 -4.12 3.05 -0.18
N LEU A 109 -3.57 2.37 0.83
CA LEU A 109 -2.96 1.03 0.72
C LEU A 109 -3.84 -0.11 1.26
N HIS A 110 -5.16 -0.01 1.14
CA HIS A 110 -6.10 -1.04 1.63
C HIS A 110 -5.81 -2.44 1.07
N ARG A 111 -5.55 -2.56 -0.24
CA ARG A 111 -5.22 -3.85 -0.86
C ARG A 111 -3.98 -4.52 -0.26
N LEU A 112 -3.00 -3.70 0.17
CA LEU A 112 -1.82 -4.20 0.86
C LEU A 112 -2.17 -4.68 2.27
N ALA A 113 -3.09 -3.99 2.97
CA ALA A 113 -3.63 -4.44 4.25
C ALA A 113 -4.30 -5.80 4.10
N ASP A 114 -5.20 -5.93 3.12
CA ASP A 114 -5.95 -7.16 2.88
C ASP A 114 -4.98 -8.32 2.58
N ALA A 115 -3.96 -8.10 1.74
CA ALA A 115 -2.93 -9.10 1.47
C ALA A 115 -2.15 -9.49 2.74
N PHE A 116 -1.86 -8.52 3.60
CA PHE A 116 -1.16 -8.76 4.86
C PHE A 116 -2.00 -9.53 5.88
N GLU A 117 -3.30 -9.23 5.96
CA GLU A 117 -4.25 -9.96 6.79
C GLU A 117 -4.34 -11.42 6.34
N HIS A 118 -4.44 -11.68 5.03
CA HIS A 118 -4.40 -13.04 4.48
C HIS A 118 -3.11 -13.78 4.86
N LEU A 119 -1.97 -13.09 4.81
CA LEU A 119 -0.67 -13.65 5.21
C LEU A 119 -0.66 -14.05 6.70
N ILE A 120 -1.10 -13.16 7.59
CA ILE A 120 -1.17 -13.44 9.03
C ILE A 120 -2.13 -14.60 9.30
N ALA A 121 -3.32 -14.58 8.70
CA ALA A 121 -4.31 -15.63 8.88
C ALA A 121 -3.81 -16.99 8.37
N ALA A 122 -3.09 -17.03 7.25
CA ALA A 122 -2.46 -18.24 6.74
C ALA A 122 -1.36 -18.75 7.68
N ARG A 123 -0.56 -17.86 8.28
CA ARG A 123 0.46 -18.24 9.28
C ARG A 123 -0.17 -18.77 10.56
N SER A 124 -1.18 -18.08 11.10
CA SER A 124 -1.88 -18.49 12.32
C SER A 124 -2.50 -19.89 12.18
N ARG A 125 -3.19 -20.15 11.05
CA ARG A 125 -3.76 -21.47 10.74
C ARG A 125 -2.68 -22.56 10.67
N ARG A 126 -1.55 -22.28 10.04
CA ARG A 126 -0.43 -23.23 9.95
C ARG A 126 0.18 -23.52 11.32
N ARG A 127 0.36 -22.49 12.14
CA ARG A 127 0.86 -22.66 13.52
C ARG A 127 -0.08 -23.53 14.35
N ALA A 128 -1.39 -23.28 14.30
CA ALA A 128 -2.38 -24.10 15.00
C ALA A 128 -2.37 -25.57 14.53
N ALA A 129 -2.21 -25.82 13.23
CA ALA A 129 -2.09 -27.18 12.70
C ALA A 129 -0.82 -27.89 13.18
N TRP A 130 0.30 -27.15 13.25
CA TRP A 130 1.56 -27.65 13.80
C TRP A 130 1.44 -28.01 15.27
N ASP A 131 0.89 -27.11 16.08
CA ASP A 131 0.70 -27.32 17.52
C ASP A 131 -0.18 -28.57 17.78
N THR A 132 -1.26 -28.72 17.01
CA THR A 132 -2.14 -29.91 17.08
C THR A 132 -1.40 -31.20 16.71
N SER A 133 -0.54 -31.16 15.70
CA SER A 133 0.26 -32.33 15.27
C SER A 133 1.29 -32.71 16.34
N LEU A 134 1.89 -31.71 16.99
CA LEU A 134 2.89 -31.90 18.03
C LEU A 134 2.26 -32.50 19.30
N GLU A 135 1.10 -32.00 19.72
CA GLU A 135 0.32 -32.59 20.82
C GLU A 135 -0.07 -34.05 20.53
N ARG A 136 -0.44 -34.36 19.29
CA ARG A 136 -0.79 -35.73 18.89
C ARG A 136 0.42 -36.66 18.93
N ALA A 137 1.57 -36.21 18.45
CA ALA A 137 2.82 -36.97 18.53
C ALA A 137 3.22 -37.24 19.99
N GLU A 138 3.12 -36.23 20.85
CA GLU A 138 3.43 -36.37 22.27
C GLU A 138 2.55 -37.42 22.96
N ARG A 139 1.23 -37.40 22.71
CA ARG A 139 0.31 -38.42 23.23
C ARG A 139 0.66 -39.82 22.76
N LEU A 140 0.97 -39.99 21.47
CA LEU A 140 1.36 -41.30 20.92
C LEU A 140 2.66 -41.82 21.54
N LEU A 141 3.64 -40.94 21.79
CA LEU A 141 4.88 -41.30 22.47
C LEU A 141 4.62 -41.75 23.91
N GLN A 142 3.77 -41.03 24.65
CA GLN A 142 3.36 -41.43 26.00
C GLN A 142 2.64 -42.78 25.98
N ASP A 143 1.76 -43.04 25.01
CA ASP A 143 1.07 -44.33 24.87
C ASP A 143 2.06 -45.47 24.58
N CYS A 144 3.07 -45.24 23.73
CA CYS A 144 4.15 -46.20 23.47
C CYS A 144 4.93 -46.51 24.75
N GLU A 145 5.29 -45.49 25.52
CA GLU A 145 6.03 -45.63 26.77
C GLU A 145 5.23 -46.42 27.82
N HIS A 146 3.96 -46.06 28.01
CA HIS A 146 3.06 -46.79 28.91
C HIS A 146 2.79 -48.23 28.48
N TRP A 147 2.79 -48.52 27.17
CA TRP A 147 2.66 -49.88 26.66
C TRP A 147 3.92 -50.70 26.95
N SER A 148 5.08 -50.16 26.60
CA SER A 148 6.39 -50.78 26.82
C SER A 148 6.63 -51.10 28.30
N ALA A 149 6.27 -50.18 29.20
CA ALA A 149 6.38 -50.38 30.64
C ALA A 149 5.48 -51.51 31.17
N ARG A 150 4.32 -51.75 30.54
CA ARG A 150 3.37 -52.80 30.94
C ARG A 150 3.65 -54.16 30.30
N HIS A 151 4.26 -54.17 29.10
CA HIS A 151 4.51 -55.39 28.31
C HIS A 151 5.95 -55.40 27.78
N PRO A 152 6.96 -55.57 28.65
CA PRO A 152 8.37 -55.49 28.25
C PRO A 152 8.78 -56.58 27.24
N ASP A 153 8.11 -57.73 27.25
CA ASP A 153 8.42 -58.88 26.40
C ASP A 153 7.58 -58.96 25.11
N ASP A 154 6.59 -58.05 24.92
CA ASP A 154 5.70 -58.07 23.75
C ASP A 154 5.75 -56.74 22.96
N PRO A 155 6.66 -56.62 21.98
CA PRO A 155 6.77 -55.45 21.13
C PRO A 155 5.68 -55.40 20.04
N SER A 156 4.86 -56.44 19.88
CA SER A 156 3.89 -56.50 18.77
C SER A 156 2.80 -55.43 18.88
N GLY A 157 2.43 -55.04 20.12
CA GLY A 157 1.48 -53.95 20.40
C GLY A 157 1.95 -52.55 20.00
N LEU A 158 3.25 -52.34 19.78
CA LEU A 158 3.82 -51.04 19.39
C LEU A 158 3.69 -50.74 17.89
N ARG A 159 3.34 -51.73 17.06
CA ARG A 159 3.27 -51.55 15.59
C ARG A 159 2.27 -50.48 15.17
N GLN A 160 1.12 -50.43 15.81
CA GLN A 160 0.06 -49.48 15.46
C GLN A 160 0.42 -48.05 15.90
N PRO A 161 0.83 -47.80 17.16
CA PRO A 161 1.31 -46.47 17.57
C PRO A 161 2.49 -45.95 16.75
N LEU A 162 3.44 -46.81 16.35
CA LEU A 162 4.57 -46.41 15.51
C LEU A 162 4.14 -46.00 14.10
N ARG A 163 3.12 -46.67 13.54
CA ARG A 163 2.54 -46.28 12.26
C ARG A 163 1.82 -44.94 12.38
N ASP A 164 1.02 -44.76 13.42
CA ASP A 164 0.31 -43.50 13.67
C ASP A 164 1.29 -42.33 13.89
N LEU A 165 2.44 -42.59 14.55
CA LEU A 165 3.51 -41.61 14.71
C LEU A 165 4.15 -41.23 13.36
N HIS A 166 4.38 -42.23 12.50
CA HIS A 166 4.89 -42.00 11.14
C HIS A 166 3.90 -41.16 10.31
N ASP A 167 2.60 -41.41 10.42
CA ASP A 167 1.58 -40.62 9.73
C ASP A 167 1.57 -39.16 10.21
N VAL A 168 1.76 -38.91 11.51
CA VAL A 168 1.90 -37.55 12.05
C VAL A 168 3.18 -36.89 11.54
N TYR A 169 4.30 -37.62 11.47
CA TYR A 169 5.54 -37.13 10.89
C TYR A 169 5.36 -36.72 9.41
N GLU A 170 4.70 -37.55 8.60
CA GLU A 170 4.40 -37.23 7.19
C GLU A 170 3.50 -35.98 7.07
N GLN A 171 2.50 -35.83 7.93
CA GLN A 171 1.66 -34.62 7.96
C GLN A 171 2.48 -33.37 8.30
N MET A 172 3.35 -33.43 9.30
CA MET A 172 4.26 -32.32 9.64
C MET A 172 5.24 -32.04 8.50
N HIS A 173 5.73 -33.08 7.83
CA HIS A 173 6.63 -32.95 6.69
C HIS A 173 5.95 -32.26 5.50
N GLN A 174 4.71 -32.62 5.18
CA GLN A 174 3.90 -31.97 4.14
C GLN A 174 3.61 -30.50 4.47
N LEU A 175 3.29 -30.20 5.74
CA LEU A 175 3.11 -28.82 6.20
C LEU A 175 4.38 -27.97 6.01
N PHE A 176 5.56 -28.57 6.16
CA PHE A 176 6.85 -27.92 5.95
C PHE A 176 7.19 -27.76 4.45
N GLN A 177 7.00 -28.80 3.64
CA GLN A 177 7.30 -28.76 2.20
C GLN A 177 6.32 -27.89 1.39
N GLY A 178 5.06 -27.79 1.83
CA GLY A 178 4.10 -26.86 1.25
C GLY A 178 4.56 -25.39 1.26
N ASP A 179 5.52 -25.04 2.12
CA ASP A 179 6.09 -23.69 2.22
C ASP A 179 7.15 -23.40 1.13
N ALA A 180 7.84 -24.43 0.62
CA ALA A 180 8.90 -24.25 -0.39
C ALA A 180 8.37 -24.10 -1.82
N SER A 181 7.23 -24.74 -2.13
CA SER A 181 6.65 -24.74 -3.49
C SER A 181 5.80 -23.51 -3.81
N GLY A 182 5.44 -22.69 -2.81
CA GLY A 182 4.62 -21.48 -2.98
C GLY A 182 5.39 -20.24 -3.42
N TYR A 183 6.73 -20.29 -3.50
CA TYR A 183 7.57 -19.13 -3.82
C TYR A 183 7.88 -18.97 -5.33
N ASP A 184 7.41 -19.90 -6.17
CA ASP A 184 7.75 -20.02 -7.60
C ASP A 184 6.63 -19.58 -8.55
N ARG A 185 5.64 -18.79 -8.08
CA ARG A 185 4.55 -18.25 -8.92
C ARG A 185 4.40 -16.74 -8.80
#